data_AF-A0A8D8BS37-F1
#
_entry.id   AF-A0A8D8BS37-F1
#
_cell.length_a   1.000
_cell.length_b   1.000
_cell.length_c   1.000
_cell.angle_alpha   90.00
_cell.angle_beta   90.00
_cell.angle_gamma   90.00
#
_symmetry.space_group_name_H-M   'P 1'
#
loop_
_entity.id
_entity.type
_entity.pdbx_description
1 polymer ?
#
loop_
_entity_poly.entity_id
_entity_poly.type
_entity_poly.pdbx_seq_one_letter_code
_entity_poly.pdbx_strand_id
1 'polypeptide(L)'
;MKDNHIEGLLDIKYFSTCKDNVRKQRNKCDELKQNEMVQFEVEITLLRCPANPQEWSQVLKISPVGIDESLTVNLELLCGCPCEGTGQKNAAECSGVGTLQCGVCNCGTSFKGEKCECSAKDVDSMDPNACRPTNTSSVCNERGLCKCGMCECYKRENPEEQVTGKYCECDNFSCERIDGVYCSGLKQGRCVCGQCECNPGWTGPSCDCSTSEDTCKPKGGDEVCSGHGTCECGACKCKKT
;
A
#
# COMPACT_ATOMS: atom_id res chain seq x y z
N MET A 1 -19.58 6.83 -48.53
CA MET A 1 -20.18 6.29 -47.29
C MET A 1 -20.73 7.44 -46.48
N LYS A 2 -21.91 7.25 -45.91
CA LYS A 2 -22.50 8.11 -44.88
C LYS A 2 -22.81 7.25 -43.67
N ASP A 3 -22.87 7.90 -42.53
CA ASP A 3 -23.30 7.28 -41.29
C ASP A 3 -24.10 8.26 -40.43
N ASN A 4 -24.64 7.76 -39.34
CA ASN A 4 -25.50 8.49 -38.41
C ASN A 4 -24.88 8.62 -37.01
N HIS A 5 -23.55 8.65 -36.90
CA HIS A 5 -22.91 8.77 -35.60
C HIS A 5 -23.24 10.09 -34.90
N ILE A 6 -23.12 10.08 -33.58
CA ILE A 6 -23.25 11.28 -32.76
C ILE A 6 -21.89 11.98 -32.75
N GLU A 7 -21.81 13.15 -33.40
CA GLU A 7 -20.60 13.97 -33.42
C GLU A 7 -20.14 14.29 -31.99
N GLY A 8 -18.83 14.13 -31.73
CA GLY A 8 -18.24 14.37 -30.41
C GLY A 8 -18.45 13.26 -29.39
N LEU A 9 -19.16 12.18 -29.74
CA LEU A 9 -19.17 10.92 -28.99
C LEU A 9 -18.22 9.90 -29.64
N LEU A 10 -18.36 9.71 -30.95
CA LEU A 10 -17.53 8.82 -31.76
C LEU A 10 -16.74 9.62 -32.79
N ASP A 11 -15.49 9.23 -33.04
CA ASP A 11 -14.72 9.62 -34.22
C ASP A 11 -14.74 8.47 -35.22
N ILE A 12 -15.20 8.73 -36.43
CA ILE A 12 -15.30 7.74 -37.50
C ILE A 12 -14.38 8.11 -38.64
N LYS A 13 -13.42 7.22 -38.91
CA LYS A 13 -12.51 7.35 -40.05
C LYS A 13 -12.79 6.27 -41.08
N TYR A 14 -12.83 6.71 -42.32
CA TYR A 14 -13.04 5.83 -43.47
C TYR A 14 -11.75 5.69 -44.26
N PHE A 15 -11.45 4.45 -44.60
CA PHE A 15 -10.43 4.08 -45.55
C PHE A 15 -11.06 3.27 -46.66
N SER A 16 -10.60 3.47 -47.89
CA SER A 16 -11.07 2.69 -49.02
C SER A 16 -9.94 2.20 -49.90
N THR A 17 -10.13 0.97 -50.35
CA THR A 17 -9.31 0.29 -51.34
C THR A 17 -10.18 0.12 -52.58
N CYS A 18 -9.94 0.97 -53.58
CA CYS A 18 -10.68 0.98 -54.85
C CYS A 18 -9.82 0.26 -55.91
N LYS A 19 -9.85 0.74 -57.17
CA LYS A 19 -9.11 0.16 -58.31
C LYS A 19 -7.59 0.11 -58.15
N ASP A 20 -7.06 1.06 -57.40
CA ASP A 20 -5.63 1.18 -57.16
C ASP A 20 -5.08 0.09 -56.24
N ASN A 21 -5.95 -0.69 -55.57
CA ASN A 21 -5.56 -1.65 -54.53
C ASN A 21 -4.70 -1.03 -53.42
N VAL A 22 -4.78 0.30 -53.25
CA VAL A 22 -4.08 1.06 -52.22
C VAL A 22 -5.10 1.57 -51.23
N ARG A 23 -4.88 1.27 -49.95
CA ARG A 23 -5.66 1.81 -48.83
C ARG A 23 -5.41 3.32 -48.75
N LYS A 24 -6.46 4.12 -48.91
CA LYS A 24 -6.41 5.58 -48.79
C LYS A 24 -7.47 6.04 -47.80
N GLN A 25 -7.16 7.07 -47.00
CA GLN A 25 -8.14 7.69 -46.10
C GLN A 25 -9.14 8.52 -46.93
N ARG A 26 -10.22 7.88 -47.34
CA ARG A 26 -11.32 8.45 -48.12
C ARG A 26 -12.57 7.61 -47.91
N ASN A 27 -13.73 8.26 -47.93
CA ASN A 27 -15.03 7.61 -47.78
C ASN A 27 -15.75 7.37 -49.11
N LYS A 28 -15.05 7.52 -50.25
CA LYS A 28 -15.60 7.35 -51.60
C LYS A 28 -14.61 6.66 -52.54
N CYS A 29 -15.14 6.02 -53.57
CA CYS A 29 -14.41 5.55 -54.75
C CYS A 29 -15.06 6.20 -55.97
N ASP A 30 -14.26 6.78 -56.87
CA ASP A 30 -14.75 7.42 -58.09
C ASP A 30 -14.72 6.42 -59.27
N GLU A 31 -15.56 6.65 -60.29
CA GLU A 31 -15.56 5.92 -61.58
C GLU A 31 -15.73 4.39 -61.49
N LEU A 32 -16.59 3.90 -60.61
CA LEU A 32 -16.90 2.47 -60.53
C LEU A 32 -17.71 1.99 -61.75
N LYS A 33 -17.37 0.82 -62.27
CA LYS A 33 -18.11 0.12 -63.34
C LYS A 33 -19.02 -0.95 -62.74
N GLN A 34 -19.99 -1.41 -63.53
CA GLN A 34 -20.85 -2.53 -63.15
C GLN A 34 -20.00 -3.77 -62.82
N ASN A 35 -20.38 -4.50 -61.76
CA ASN A 35 -19.69 -5.67 -61.21
C ASN A 35 -18.29 -5.40 -60.58
N GLU A 36 -17.88 -4.14 -60.38
CA GLU A 36 -16.69 -3.85 -59.59
C GLU A 36 -17.00 -3.88 -58.09
N MET A 37 -16.17 -4.58 -57.32
CA MET A 37 -16.21 -4.58 -55.85
C MET A 37 -15.12 -3.67 -55.31
N VAL A 38 -15.45 -2.92 -54.26
CA VAL A 38 -14.50 -2.10 -53.51
C VAL A 38 -14.60 -2.43 -52.04
N GLN A 39 -13.50 -2.24 -51.31
CA GLN A 39 -13.45 -2.50 -49.89
C GLN A 39 -13.39 -1.16 -49.14
N PHE A 40 -14.26 -1.03 -48.15
CA PHE A 40 -14.20 0.05 -47.17
C PHE A 40 -13.81 -0.54 -45.81
N GLU A 41 -12.91 0.15 -45.12
CA GLU A 41 -12.51 -0.14 -43.76
C GLU A 41 -12.89 1.07 -42.90
N VAL A 42 -13.49 0.79 -41.75
CA VAL A 42 -14.05 1.82 -40.87
C VAL A 42 -13.39 1.68 -39.51
N GLU A 43 -12.70 2.72 -39.08
CA GLU A 43 -12.14 2.83 -37.74
C GLU A 43 -13.09 3.67 -36.89
N ILE A 44 -13.61 3.07 -35.82
CA ILE A 44 -14.57 3.70 -34.88
C ILE A 44 -13.85 3.90 -33.56
N THR A 45 -13.72 5.14 -33.11
CA THR A 45 -13.06 5.50 -31.86
C THR A 45 -14.03 6.17 -30.91
N LEU A 46 -14.13 5.67 -29.67
CA LEU A 46 -14.88 6.32 -28.61
C LEU A 46 -14.07 7.50 -28.06
N LEU A 47 -14.63 8.71 -28.13
CA LEU A 47 -13.95 9.93 -27.67
C LEU A 47 -14.19 10.20 -26.18
N ARG A 48 -15.40 9.90 -25.70
CA ARG A 48 -15.80 10.11 -24.30
C ARG A 48 -16.93 9.17 -23.90
N CYS A 49 -17.03 8.89 -22.61
CA CYS A 49 -18.14 8.11 -22.08
C CYS A 49 -19.37 8.99 -21.80
N PRO A 50 -20.56 8.61 -22.30
CA PRO A 50 -21.80 9.24 -21.89
C PRO A 50 -22.02 9.09 -20.38
N ALA A 51 -22.52 10.13 -19.72
CA ALA A 51 -22.79 10.10 -18.27
C ALA A 51 -23.96 9.16 -17.93
N ASN A 52 -24.91 9.00 -18.86
CA ASN A 52 -26.05 8.11 -18.70
C ASN A 52 -25.72 6.71 -19.24
N PRO A 53 -25.75 5.64 -18.41
CA PRO A 53 -25.48 4.28 -18.87
C PRO A 53 -26.43 3.77 -19.95
N GLN A 54 -27.64 4.32 -20.06
CA GLN A 54 -28.56 3.95 -21.14
C GLN A 54 -28.05 4.37 -22.53
N GLU A 55 -27.13 5.32 -22.59
CA GLU A 55 -26.49 5.77 -23.83
C GLU A 55 -25.23 4.95 -24.15
N TRP A 56 -24.88 3.93 -23.35
CA TRP A 56 -23.72 3.08 -23.63
C TRP A 56 -23.99 2.06 -24.74
N SER A 57 -25.25 1.88 -25.14
CA SER A 57 -25.61 1.10 -26.32
C SER A 57 -25.95 2.03 -27.48
N GLN A 58 -25.21 1.92 -28.59
CA GLN A 58 -25.39 2.77 -29.77
C GLN A 58 -25.61 1.91 -31.01
N VAL A 59 -26.43 2.40 -31.94
CA VAL A 59 -26.67 1.74 -33.23
C VAL A 59 -26.14 2.62 -34.34
N LEU A 60 -24.99 2.25 -34.88
CA LEU A 60 -24.35 2.92 -36.00
C LEU A 60 -24.81 2.28 -37.31
N LYS A 61 -25.38 3.08 -38.21
CA LYS A 61 -25.75 2.68 -39.56
C LYS A 61 -24.79 3.32 -40.54
N ILE A 62 -24.16 2.49 -41.37
CA ILE A 62 -23.23 2.93 -42.42
C ILE A 62 -23.83 2.52 -43.76
N SER A 63 -23.98 3.46 -44.68
CA SER A 63 -24.56 3.19 -46.00
C SER A 63 -23.82 3.87 -47.15
N PRO A 64 -23.86 3.29 -48.36
CA PRO A 64 -23.52 4.00 -49.58
C PRO A 64 -24.54 5.12 -49.84
N VAL A 65 -24.11 6.20 -50.49
CA VAL A 65 -25.04 7.25 -50.88
C VAL A 65 -25.84 6.78 -52.09
N GLY A 66 -27.17 6.83 -52.03
CA GLY A 66 -28.04 6.49 -53.15
C GLY A 66 -28.37 5.00 -53.31
N ILE A 67 -28.10 4.19 -52.28
CA ILE A 67 -28.48 2.77 -52.19
C ILE A 67 -29.22 2.58 -50.86
N ASP A 68 -30.29 1.79 -50.86
CA ASP A 68 -31.14 1.58 -49.66
C ASP A 68 -30.57 0.55 -48.67
N GLU A 69 -29.55 -0.22 -49.10
CA GLU A 69 -28.84 -1.17 -48.25
C GLU A 69 -27.90 -0.45 -47.27
N SER A 70 -27.82 -0.98 -46.05
CA SER A 70 -26.96 -0.43 -45.00
C SER A 70 -26.37 -1.51 -44.11
N LEU A 71 -25.17 -1.25 -43.59
CA LEU A 71 -24.53 -2.02 -42.53
C LEU A 71 -24.96 -1.45 -41.18
N THR A 72 -25.51 -2.29 -40.31
CA THR A 72 -25.87 -1.92 -38.93
C THR A 72 -24.85 -2.50 -37.97
N VAL A 73 -24.20 -1.65 -37.19
CA VAL A 73 -23.22 -1.99 -36.17
C VAL A 73 -23.79 -1.65 -34.80
N ASN A 74 -24.01 -2.68 -33.99
CA ASN A 74 -24.42 -2.51 -32.59
C ASN A 74 -23.16 -2.31 -31.75
N LEU A 75 -23.02 -1.13 -31.15
CA LEU A 75 -21.88 -0.75 -30.33
C LEU A 75 -22.28 -0.83 -28.85
N GLU A 76 -21.42 -1.45 -28.06
CA GLU A 76 -21.47 -1.43 -26.60
C GLU A 76 -20.24 -0.69 -26.09
N LEU A 77 -20.46 0.45 -25.42
CA LEU A 77 -19.41 1.33 -24.94
C LEU A 77 -18.90 0.83 -23.59
N LEU A 78 -17.60 0.51 -23.52
CA LEU A 78 -16.94 0.00 -22.32
C LEU A 78 -16.53 1.15 -21.39
N CYS A 79 -17.52 1.74 -20.72
CA CYS A 79 -17.35 2.95 -19.91
C CYS A 79 -17.24 2.71 -18.40
N GLY A 80 -17.67 1.54 -17.92
CA GLY A 80 -17.60 1.16 -16.51
C GLY A 80 -16.71 -0.06 -16.30
N CYS A 81 -16.25 -0.25 -15.07
CA CYS A 81 -15.54 -1.46 -14.68
C CYS A 81 -16.52 -2.52 -14.15
N PRO A 82 -16.34 -3.82 -14.46
CA PRO A 82 -17.23 -4.88 -13.97
C PRO A 82 -17.38 -4.93 -12.44
N CYS A 83 -16.35 -4.51 -11.70
CA CYS A 83 -16.34 -4.47 -10.23
C CYS A 83 -17.14 -3.30 -9.62
N GLU A 84 -17.59 -2.33 -10.43
CA GLU A 84 -18.37 -1.19 -9.93
C GLU A 84 -19.79 -1.60 -9.52
N GLY A 85 -20.35 -2.65 -10.12
CA GLY A 85 -21.68 -3.14 -9.74
C GLY A 85 -21.71 -3.93 -8.42
N THR A 86 -20.55 -4.34 -7.91
CA THR A 86 -20.42 -5.30 -6.81
C THR A 86 -19.56 -4.74 -5.68
N GLY A 87 -20.09 -3.76 -4.96
CA GLY A 87 -19.48 -3.26 -3.72
C GLY A 87 -19.88 -4.09 -2.50
N GLN A 88 -18.90 -4.54 -1.70
CA GLN A 88 -19.16 -5.15 -0.39
C GLN A 88 -19.37 -4.05 0.64
N LYS A 89 -20.61 -3.84 1.07
CA LYS A 89 -20.94 -2.90 2.15
C LYS A 89 -20.38 -3.39 3.48
N ASN A 90 -19.99 -2.46 4.36
CA ASN A 90 -19.44 -2.73 5.68
C ASN A 90 -18.28 -3.76 5.62
N ALA A 91 -17.42 -3.64 4.62
CA ALA A 91 -16.31 -4.56 4.41
C ALA A 91 -15.32 -4.46 5.58
N ALA A 92 -14.77 -5.61 6.00
CA ALA A 92 -13.81 -5.66 7.11
C ALA A 92 -12.53 -4.87 6.78
N GLU A 93 -12.11 -4.90 5.51
CA GLU A 93 -11.00 -4.16 4.93
C GLU A 93 -11.22 -2.64 5.00
N CYS A 94 -12.48 -2.22 5.03
CA CYS A 94 -12.91 -0.83 5.16
C CYS A 94 -13.41 -0.52 6.58
N SER A 95 -12.76 -1.11 7.58
CA SER A 95 -13.05 -0.93 9.01
C SER A 95 -14.49 -1.26 9.42
N GLY A 96 -15.19 -2.08 8.63
CA GLY A 96 -16.59 -2.46 8.87
C GLY A 96 -17.60 -1.34 8.67
N VAL A 97 -17.16 -0.16 8.20
CA VAL A 97 -18.00 1.04 8.02
C VAL A 97 -18.09 1.47 6.55
N GLY A 98 -17.04 1.22 5.78
CA GLY A 98 -16.98 1.56 4.36
C GLY A 98 -17.50 0.46 3.44
N THR A 99 -17.71 0.82 2.18
CA THR A 99 -18.00 -0.12 1.09
C THR A 99 -16.73 -0.40 0.29
N LEU A 100 -16.28 -1.65 0.23
CA LEU A 100 -15.15 -2.05 -0.62
C LEU A 100 -15.65 -2.24 -2.05
N GLN A 101 -15.12 -1.45 -3.00
CA GLN A 101 -15.52 -1.48 -4.41
C GLN A 101 -14.29 -1.32 -5.29
N CYS A 102 -14.08 -2.26 -6.22
CA CYS A 102 -12.90 -2.30 -7.08
C CYS A 102 -11.56 -2.23 -6.32
N GLY A 103 -11.49 -2.77 -5.10
CA GLY A 103 -10.28 -2.76 -4.27
C GLY A 103 -10.04 -1.46 -3.49
N VAL A 104 -10.96 -0.49 -3.56
CA VAL A 104 -10.89 0.79 -2.84
C VAL A 104 -12.07 0.91 -1.88
N CYS A 105 -11.84 1.50 -0.71
CA CYS A 105 -12.91 1.75 0.26
C CYS A 105 -13.61 3.08 0.00
N ASN A 106 -14.93 3.03 -0.14
CA ASN A 106 -15.81 4.20 -0.12
C ASN A 106 -16.35 4.40 1.31
N CYS A 107 -15.87 5.43 1.99
CA CYS A 107 -16.10 5.69 3.42
C CYS A 107 -17.34 6.53 3.73
N GLY A 108 -18.04 7.03 2.70
CA GLY A 108 -19.13 7.98 2.88
C GLY A 108 -18.65 9.32 3.46
N THR A 109 -19.54 10.02 4.17
CA THR A 109 -19.29 11.37 4.70
C THR A 109 -18.76 11.38 6.14
N SER A 110 -19.04 10.31 6.90
CA SER A 110 -18.76 10.22 8.33
C SER A 110 -17.41 9.59 8.66
N PHE A 111 -16.73 9.00 7.67
CA PHE A 111 -15.43 8.37 7.83
C PHE A 111 -14.48 8.80 6.69
N LYS A 112 -13.18 8.78 6.97
CA LYS A 112 -12.10 9.08 6.04
C LYS A 112 -10.96 8.07 6.24
N GLY A 113 -9.96 8.14 5.36
CA GLY A 113 -8.83 7.22 5.34
C GLY A 113 -8.97 6.20 4.22
N GLU A 114 -7.86 5.53 3.90
CA GLU A 114 -7.81 4.53 2.84
C GLU A 114 -8.71 3.32 3.15
N LYS A 115 -8.90 3.03 4.43
CA LYS A 115 -9.69 1.93 4.97
C LYS A 115 -10.86 2.42 5.83
N CYS A 116 -11.24 3.69 5.69
CA CYS A 116 -12.30 4.31 6.50
C CYS A 116 -12.03 4.24 8.01
N GLU A 117 -10.76 4.21 8.40
CA GLU A 117 -10.29 4.01 9.75
C GLU A 117 -10.46 5.24 10.65
N CYS A 118 -10.90 6.37 10.09
CA CYS A 118 -10.95 7.67 10.76
C CYS A 118 -12.37 8.22 10.76
N SER A 119 -12.90 8.68 11.90
CA SER A 119 -14.17 9.39 11.88
C SER A 119 -13.98 10.81 11.34
N ALA A 120 -14.87 11.30 10.49
CA ALA A 120 -14.85 12.66 9.98
C ALA A 120 -15.02 13.71 11.10
N LYS A 121 -15.58 13.33 12.25
CA LYS A 121 -15.63 14.18 13.46
C LYS A 121 -14.24 14.36 14.09
N ASP A 122 -13.39 13.35 13.96
CA ASP A 122 -11.99 13.42 14.42
C ASP A 122 -11.10 14.19 13.42
N VAL A 123 -11.60 14.48 12.22
CA VAL A 123 -10.86 15.20 11.15
C VAL A 123 -11.04 16.72 11.28
N ASP A 124 -12.13 17.21 11.89
CA ASP A 124 -12.21 18.60 12.37
C ASP A 124 -11.24 18.84 13.56
N SER A 125 -10.73 17.75 14.12
CA SER A 125 -9.62 17.71 15.07
C SER A 125 -8.39 16.98 14.49
N MET A 126 -7.96 17.32 13.26
CA MET A 126 -6.56 17.10 12.87
C MET A 126 -5.66 18.05 13.67
N ASP A 127 -5.63 17.85 14.99
CA ASP A 127 -4.64 18.42 15.86
C ASP A 127 -3.35 17.58 15.65
N PRO A 128 -2.30 18.12 14.99
CA PRO A 128 -1.02 17.43 14.91
C PRO A 128 -0.44 17.09 16.29
N ASN A 129 -0.96 17.65 17.38
CA ASN A 129 -0.62 17.24 18.75
C ASN A 129 -1.10 15.82 19.08
N ALA A 130 -2.12 15.27 18.42
CA ALA A 130 -2.59 13.90 18.69
C ALA A 130 -1.51 12.84 18.40
N CYS A 131 -0.59 13.15 17.47
CA CYS A 131 0.55 12.32 17.09
C CYS A 131 1.88 12.81 17.69
N ARG A 132 1.83 13.69 18.69
CA ARG A 132 3.01 14.17 19.42
C ARG A 132 2.85 13.82 20.90
N PRO A 133 3.89 13.27 21.57
CA PRO A 133 3.84 13.10 23.02
C PRO A 133 3.82 14.43 23.77
N THR A 134 4.46 15.47 23.24
CA THR A 134 4.48 16.83 23.81
C THR A 134 4.44 17.89 22.70
N ASN A 135 4.05 19.13 23.03
CA ASN A 135 4.00 20.23 22.04
C ASN A 135 5.37 20.57 21.42
N THR A 136 6.47 20.17 22.05
CA THR A 136 7.84 20.37 21.55
C THR A 136 8.39 19.18 20.77
N SER A 137 7.80 17.99 20.93
CA SER A 137 8.21 16.78 20.19
C SER A 137 7.75 16.82 18.74
N SER A 138 8.54 16.24 17.83
CA SER A 138 8.16 16.08 16.44
C SER A 138 7.02 15.06 16.28
N VAL A 139 6.21 15.20 15.23
CA VAL A 139 5.13 14.26 14.90
C VAL A 139 5.72 12.87 14.72
N CYS A 140 5.20 11.88 15.46
CA CYS A 140 5.65 10.48 15.43
C CYS A 140 7.17 10.32 15.58
N ASN A 141 7.82 11.21 16.33
CA ASN A 141 9.27 11.27 16.51
C ASN A 141 10.07 11.21 15.18
N GLU A 142 9.48 11.66 14.06
CA GLU A 142 10.05 11.59 12.70
C GLU A 142 10.31 10.16 12.19
N ARG A 143 9.79 9.16 12.88
CA ARG A 143 9.98 7.73 12.60
C ARG A 143 8.69 7.05 12.14
N GLY A 144 7.70 7.83 11.76
CA GLY A 144 6.44 7.35 11.23
C GLY A 144 5.60 8.45 10.58
N LEU A 145 4.42 8.05 10.10
CA LEU A 145 3.42 8.94 9.55
C LEU A 145 2.26 9.06 10.53
N CYS A 146 1.80 10.29 10.77
CA CYS A 146 0.58 10.51 11.53
C CYS A 146 -0.63 10.27 10.63
N LYS A 147 -1.38 9.21 10.90
CA LYS A 147 -2.65 8.89 10.23
C LYS A 147 -3.74 8.87 11.29
N CYS A 148 -4.66 9.82 11.18
CA CYS A 148 -5.87 9.88 11.99
C CYS A 148 -5.62 9.91 13.51
N GLY A 149 -4.65 10.72 13.92
CA GLY A 149 -4.29 10.90 15.33
C GLY A 149 -3.47 9.75 15.92
N MET A 150 -3.04 8.78 15.11
CA MET A 150 -2.13 7.70 15.51
C MET A 150 -0.90 7.65 14.61
N CYS A 151 0.21 7.17 15.15
CA CYS A 151 1.45 7.02 14.40
C CYS A 151 1.58 5.63 13.76
N GLU A 152 1.80 5.61 12.45
CA GLU A 152 2.22 4.43 11.70
C GLU A 152 3.74 4.47 11.53
N CYS A 153 4.46 3.64 12.30
CA CYS A 153 5.92 3.66 12.31
C CYS A 153 6.52 3.06 11.03
N TYR A 154 7.61 3.66 10.56
CA TYR A 154 8.31 3.18 9.36
C TYR A 154 8.92 1.80 9.60
N LYS A 155 8.74 0.92 8.61
CA LYS A 155 9.42 -0.37 8.56
C LYS A 155 10.88 -0.16 8.15
N ARG A 156 11.78 -0.96 8.72
CA ARG A 156 13.22 -0.97 8.43
C ARG A 156 13.52 -1.95 7.29
N GLU A 157 14.70 -1.82 6.69
CA GLU A 157 15.18 -2.79 5.68
C GLU A 157 15.36 -4.19 6.28
N ASN A 158 15.86 -4.26 7.52
CA ASN A 158 15.92 -5.49 8.29
C ASN A 158 14.56 -5.71 9.01
N PRO A 159 13.82 -6.79 8.71
CA PRO A 159 12.54 -7.07 9.36
C PRO A 159 12.62 -7.35 10.86
N GLU A 160 13.79 -7.73 11.36
CA GLU A 160 14.04 -7.93 12.79
C GLU A 160 14.17 -6.60 13.55
N GLU A 161 14.50 -5.51 12.85
CA GLU A 161 14.57 -4.17 13.42
C GLU A 161 13.20 -3.50 13.37
N GLN A 162 12.63 -3.24 14.54
CA GLN A 162 11.27 -2.71 14.67
C GLN A 162 11.28 -1.39 15.42
N VAL A 163 10.58 -0.42 14.85
CA VAL A 163 10.18 0.82 15.53
C VAL A 163 8.75 0.64 16.03
N THR A 164 8.54 0.88 17.31
CA THR A 164 7.27 0.65 18.00
C THR A 164 6.94 1.81 18.94
N GLY A 165 5.81 1.73 19.62
CA GLY A 165 5.32 2.78 20.51
C GLY A 165 4.21 3.62 19.88
N LYS A 166 3.45 4.32 20.72
CA LYS A 166 2.27 5.09 20.28
C LYS A 166 2.68 6.25 19.36
N TYR A 167 3.88 6.76 19.55
CA TYR A 167 4.47 7.88 18.84
C TYR A 167 5.76 7.48 18.12
N CYS A 168 6.00 6.19 17.88
CA CYS A 168 7.24 5.65 17.28
C CYS A 168 8.52 5.98 18.07
N GLU A 169 8.38 6.12 19.39
CA GLU A 169 9.43 6.47 20.34
C GLU A 169 10.37 5.31 20.68
N CYS A 170 9.93 4.06 20.49
CA CYS A 170 10.67 2.87 20.90
C CYS A 170 11.27 2.12 19.71
N ASP A 171 12.36 1.40 19.97
CA ASP A 171 12.87 0.37 19.06
C ASP A 171 13.59 -0.74 19.82
N ASN A 172 13.89 -1.82 19.10
CA ASN A 172 14.59 -3.00 19.61
C ASN A 172 16.06 -3.08 19.13
N PHE A 173 16.65 -1.98 18.65
CA PHE A 173 17.99 -1.98 18.06
C PHE A 173 18.89 -0.80 18.51
N SER A 174 18.44 0.01 19.47
CA SER A 174 19.24 1.09 20.06
C SER A 174 19.83 0.75 21.44
N CYS A 175 19.83 -0.53 21.83
CA CYS A 175 20.44 -0.98 23.08
C CYS A 175 21.98 -1.07 22.99
N GLU A 176 22.62 -1.16 24.16
CA GLU A 176 24.06 -1.40 24.25
C GLU A 176 24.47 -2.73 23.59
N ARG A 177 25.68 -2.72 23.01
CA ARG A 177 26.27 -3.86 22.33
C ARG A 177 27.52 -4.33 23.07
N ILE A 178 27.58 -5.63 23.34
CA ILE A 178 28.79 -6.32 23.78
C ILE A 178 29.20 -7.26 22.65
N ASP A 179 30.46 -7.16 22.22
CA ASP A 179 31.02 -7.91 21.09
C ASP A 179 30.15 -7.84 19.81
N GLY A 180 29.52 -6.68 19.58
CA GLY A 180 28.67 -6.42 18.42
C GLY A 180 27.23 -6.94 18.53
N VAL A 181 26.86 -7.57 19.65
CA VAL A 181 25.53 -8.15 19.87
C VAL A 181 24.76 -7.33 20.91
N TYR A 182 23.50 -6.99 20.61
CA TYR A 182 22.62 -6.31 21.56
C TYR A 182 22.32 -7.17 22.77
N CYS A 183 22.41 -6.59 23.97
CA CYS A 183 22.04 -7.23 25.24
C CYS A 183 22.70 -8.60 25.44
N SER A 184 23.94 -8.74 24.96
CA SER A 184 24.73 -9.98 25.00
C SER A 184 24.03 -11.20 24.35
N GLY A 185 23.09 -10.93 23.45
CA GLY A 185 22.35 -11.91 22.65
C GLY A 185 21.08 -12.45 23.31
N LEU A 186 20.21 -13.05 22.50
CA LEU A 186 18.88 -13.53 22.92
C LEU A 186 18.88 -14.56 24.06
N LYS A 187 20.02 -15.22 24.30
CA LYS A 187 20.19 -16.14 25.43
C LYS A 187 20.32 -15.41 26.77
N GLN A 188 20.82 -14.18 26.76
CA GLN A 188 21.13 -13.40 27.95
C GLN A 188 20.19 -12.22 28.14
N GLY A 189 19.67 -11.62 27.07
CA GLY A 189 18.66 -10.57 27.18
C GLY A 189 18.02 -10.19 25.84
N ARG A 190 17.01 -9.31 25.93
CA ARG A 190 16.32 -8.73 24.78
C ARG A 190 16.33 -7.21 24.85
N CYS A 191 16.45 -6.55 23.70
CA CYS A 191 16.35 -5.10 23.62
C CYS A 191 14.88 -4.67 23.57
N VAL A 192 14.45 -3.87 24.54
CA VAL A 192 13.10 -3.34 24.67
C VAL A 192 13.18 -1.82 24.84
N CYS A 193 12.76 -1.07 23.83
CA CYS A 193 12.75 0.39 23.83
C CYS A 193 14.09 1.02 24.26
N GLY A 194 15.20 0.52 23.70
CA GLY A 194 16.55 1.01 24.00
C GLY A 194 17.16 0.53 25.33
N GLN A 195 16.47 -0.34 26.08
CA GLN A 195 16.99 -0.95 27.30
C GLN A 195 17.06 -2.48 27.21
N CYS A 196 18.07 -3.08 27.84
CA CYS A 196 18.19 -4.53 27.88
C CYS A 196 17.37 -5.12 29.03
N GLU A 197 16.38 -5.95 28.69
CA GLU A 197 15.71 -6.83 29.64
C GLU A 197 16.45 -8.16 29.70
N CYS A 198 17.10 -8.43 30.84
CA CYS A 198 17.91 -9.63 31.02
C CYS A 198 17.07 -10.86 31.34
N ASN A 199 17.47 -11.98 30.75
CA ASN A 199 16.93 -13.29 31.06
C ASN A 199 17.37 -13.73 32.48
N PRO A 200 16.65 -14.67 33.10
CA PRO A 200 17.05 -15.23 34.40
C PRO A 200 18.49 -15.73 34.39
N GLY A 201 19.28 -15.34 35.40
CA GLY A 201 20.70 -15.68 35.50
C GLY A 201 21.65 -14.61 34.97
N TRP A 202 21.13 -13.51 34.41
CA TRP A 202 21.90 -12.40 33.84
C TRP A 202 21.42 -11.06 34.38
N THR A 203 22.35 -10.12 34.53
CA THR A 203 22.12 -8.77 35.08
C THR A 203 23.03 -7.75 34.41
N GLY A 204 22.86 -6.48 34.78
CA GLY A 204 23.61 -5.35 34.23
C GLY A 204 22.90 -4.67 33.06
N PRO A 205 23.37 -3.49 32.65
CA PRO A 205 22.75 -2.69 31.59
C PRO A 205 22.81 -3.36 30.20
N SER A 206 23.76 -4.30 30.02
CA SER A 206 24.00 -5.05 28.79
C SER A 206 23.73 -6.56 28.92
N CYS A 207 23.22 -7.03 30.06
CA CYS A 207 23.00 -8.44 30.38
C CYS A 207 24.24 -9.35 30.26
N ASP A 208 25.43 -8.77 30.36
CA ASP A 208 26.73 -9.44 30.28
C ASP A 208 27.17 -10.06 31.60
N CYS A 209 26.53 -9.69 32.72
CA CYS A 209 26.92 -10.12 34.05
C CYS A 209 26.11 -11.34 34.50
N SER A 210 26.75 -12.51 34.61
CA SER A 210 26.12 -13.70 35.17
C SER A 210 25.91 -13.56 36.68
N THR A 211 24.76 -14.03 37.16
CA THR A 211 24.46 -14.14 38.60
C THR A 211 24.93 -15.46 39.21
N SER A 212 25.51 -16.38 38.43
CA SER A 212 26.07 -17.62 38.98
C SER A 212 27.41 -17.35 39.66
N GLU A 213 27.59 -17.95 40.84
CA GLU A 213 28.85 -17.94 41.58
C GLU A 213 29.74 -19.15 41.26
N ASP A 214 29.30 -20.05 40.37
CA ASP A 214 29.97 -21.34 40.14
C ASP A 214 31.39 -21.16 39.60
N THR A 215 31.63 -20.12 38.79
CA THR A 215 32.98 -19.79 38.28
C THR A 215 33.89 -19.20 39.35
N CYS A 216 33.33 -18.74 40.47
CA CYS A 216 34.05 -18.18 41.61
C CYS A 216 34.33 -19.22 42.72
N LYS A 217 33.89 -20.47 42.53
CA LYS A 217 34.14 -21.57 43.46
C LYS A 217 35.30 -22.45 42.96
N PRO A 218 36.19 -22.92 43.86
CA PRO A 218 37.26 -23.84 43.51
C PRO A 218 36.71 -25.24 43.18
N LYS A 219 37.44 -26.02 42.37
CA LYS A 219 37.05 -27.41 42.05
C LYS A 219 37.01 -28.26 43.32
N GLY A 220 35.81 -28.71 43.71
CA GLY A 220 35.59 -29.56 44.88
C GLY A 220 35.37 -28.81 46.21
N GLY A 221 35.15 -27.49 46.18
CA GLY A 221 34.78 -26.71 47.36
C GLY A 221 33.68 -25.70 47.08
N ASP A 222 32.95 -25.31 48.12
CA ASP A 222 31.79 -24.40 48.02
C ASP A 222 32.12 -22.94 48.38
N GLU A 223 33.33 -22.67 48.86
CA GLU A 223 33.74 -21.33 49.27
C GLU A 223 33.94 -20.41 48.07
N VAL A 224 33.06 -19.43 47.94
CA VAL A 224 33.14 -18.36 46.94
C VAL A 224 34.36 -17.49 47.22
N CYS A 225 35.23 -17.34 46.21
CA CYS A 225 36.43 -16.51 46.27
C CYS A 225 37.34 -16.78 47.48
N SER A 226 37.39 -18.04 47.93
CA SER A 226 38.15 -18.49 49.10
C SER A 226 37.86 -17.68 50.37
N GLY A 227 36.65 -17.11 50.50
CA GLY A 227 36.25 -16.29 51.65
C GLY A 227 36.86 -14.89 51.72
N HIS A 228 37.68 -14.49 50.74
CA HIS A 228 38.42 -13.22 50.75
C HIS A 228 37.89 -12.17 49.76
N GLY A 229 36.71 -12.37 49.20
CA GLY A 229 36.13 -11.47 48.20
C GLY A 229 34.65 -11.70 47.95
N THR A 230 34.10 -10.96 46.98
CA THR A 230 32.76 -11.15 46.43
C THR A 230 32.85 -11.62 44.98
N CYS A 231 31.92 -12.45 44.52
CA CYS A 231 31.83 -12.83 43.12
C CYS A 231 31.02 -11.77 42.36
N GLU A 232 31.63 -11.06 41.43
CA GLU A 232 30.97 -10.08 40.57
C GLU A 232 31.17 -10.50 39.11
N CYS A 233 30.06 -10.77 38.42
CA CYS A 233 30.02 -11.20 37.02
C CYS A 233 30.92 -12.41 36.72
N GLY A 234 30.91 -13.40 37.63
CA GLY A 234 31.70 -14.61 37.51
C GLY A 234 33.20 -14.45 37.80
N ALA A 235 33.63 -13.28 38.30
CA ALA A 235 35.01 -13.00 38.69
C ALA A 235 35.11 -12.58 40.16
N CYS A 236 36.14 -13.06 40.86
CA CYS A 236 36.37 -12.70 42.25
C CYS A 236 36.93 -11.28 42.41
N LYS A 237 36.20 -10.43 43.13
CA LYS A 237 36.66 -9.13 43.61
C LYS A 237 37.16 -9.29 45.03
N CYS A 238 38.49 -9.38 45.17
CA CYS A 238 39.14 -9.51 46.46
C CYS A 238 39.02 -8.22 47.27
N LYS A 239 38.76 -8.34 48.58
CA LYS A 239 38.79 -7.20 49.50
C LYS A 239 40.24 -6.73 49.63
N LYS A 240 40.50 -5.43 49.43
CA LYS A 240 41.81 -4.84 49.72
C LYS A 240 42.07 -4.94 51.22
N THR A 241 43.26 -5.43 51.56
CA THR A 241 43.82 -5.44 52.91
C THR A 241 44.66 -4.20 53.14
#